data_AF-A0A8I1LAI6-F1
#
_entry.id   AF-A0A8I1LAI6-F1
#
_cell.length_a   1.000
_cell.length_b   1.000
_cell.length_c   1.000
_cell.angle_alpha   90.00
_cell.angle_beta   90.00
_cell.angle_gamma   90.00
#
_symmetry.space_group_name_H-M   'P 1'
#
loop_
_entity.id
_entity.type
_entity.pdbx_description
1 polymer ?
#
loop_
_entity_poly.entity_id
_entity_poly.type
_entity_poly.pdbx_seq_one_letter_code
_entity_poly.pdbx_strand_id
1 'polypeptide(L)'
;MKPPCTGSLTRTATRGGIRRIWISIQRKIRFKHYLESSGYAASTIECYSVYLGYFLDYLRKIEVMDLKQVTHETIRSYQLLVMDMDIAEETKGMRLRPVKRLFDWFAGYAPAPA
;
A
#
# COMPACT_ATOMS: atom_id res chain seq x y z
N MET A 1 -16.77 -51.80 20.99
CA MET A 1 -16.33 -50.55 21.64
C MET A 1 -16.55 -49.39 20.67
N LYS A 2 -17.29 -48.35 21.08
CA LYS A 2 -17.36 -46.99 20.48
C LYS A 2 -16.23 -46.12 21.09
N PRO A 3 -15.80 -44.97 20.53
CA PRO A 3 -16.61 -44.03 19.73
C PRO A 3 -16.00 -43.53 18.39
N PRO A 4 -16.83 -42.82 17.59
CA PRO A 4 -16.41 -42.09 16.40
C PRO A 4 -15.84 -40.71 16.80
N CYS A 5 -14.71 -40.32 16.22
CA CYS A 5 -14.19 -38.96 16.37
C CYS A 5 -14.66 -38.10 15.20
N THR A 6 -15.74 -37.38 15.47
CA THR A 6 -16.17 -36.18 14.75
C THR A 6 -15.08 -35.11 14.82
N GLY A 7 -14.36 -34.91 13.72
CA GLY A 7 -13.44 -33.79 13.54
C GLY A 7 -13.97 -32.88 12.44
N SER A 8 -14.80 -31.91 12.82
CA SER A 8 -15.39 -30.90 11.95
C SER A 8 -14.32 -30.21 11.09
N LEU A 9 -14.43 -30.40 9.77
CA LEU A 9 -13.68 -29.69 8.76
C LEU A 9 -14.21 -28.24 8.67
N THR A 10 -13.75 -27.33 9.53
CA THR A 10 -14.01 -25.89 9.35
C THR A 10 -13.11 -25.34 8.26
N ARG A 11 -13.49 -25.64 7.02
CA ARG A 11 -13.00 -24.97 5.82
C ARG A 11 -13.64 -23.57 5.79
N THR A 12 -13.08 -22.62 6.53
CA THR A 12 -13.46 -21.21 6.41
C THR A 12 -13.00 -20.71 5.05
N ALA A 13 -13.95 -20.69 4.12
CA ALA A 13 -13.78 -20.12 2.80
C ALA A 13 -13.37 -18.64 2.92
N THR A 14 -12.13 -18.33 2.53
CA THR A 14 -11.58 -16.97 2.41
C THR A 14 -12.24 -16.21 1.26
N ARG A 15 -13.57 -16.01 1.32
CA ARG A 15 -14.33 -15.22 0.33
C ARG A 15 -14.02 -13.72 0.37
N GLY A 16 -13.26 -13.25 1.38
CA GLY A 16 -12.90 -11.85 1.57
C GLY A 16 -11.57 -11.40 0.93
N GLY A 17 -10.76 -12.29 0.36
CA GLY A 17 -9.45 -11.93 -0.22
C GLY A 17 -9.57 -11.20 -1.56
N ILE A 18 -10.45 -11.71 -2.43
CA ILE A 18 -10.59 -11.20 -3.81
C ILE A 18 -11.16 -9.78 -3.81
N ARG A 19 -12.21 -9.47 -3.04
CA ARG A 19 -12.79 -8.11 -3.01
C ARG A 19 -11.85 -7.04 -2.44
N ARG A 20 -10.90 -7.41 -1.56
CA ARG A 20 -9.99 -6.45 -0.91
C ARG A 20 -8.82 -6.02 -1.81
N ILE A 21 -8.33 -6.92 -2.66
CA ILE A 21 -7.26 -6.59 -3.64
C ILE A 21 -7.73 -5.49 -4.63
N TRP A 22 -9.00 -5.51 -5.02
CA TRP A 22 -9.57 -4.55 -5.96
C TRP A 22 -9.61 -3.11 -5.39
N ILE A 23 -9.77 -2.95 -4.09
CA ILE A 23 -9.77 -1.63 -3.43
C ILE A 23 -8.41 -0.94 -3.55
N SER A 24 -7.32 -1.71 -3.42
CA SER A 24 -5.96 -1.19 -3.54
C SER A 24 -5.61 -0.81 -4.98
N ILE A 25 -6.10 -1.57 -5.97
CA ILE A 25 -5.94 -1.24 -7.40
C ILE A 25 -6.73 0.01 -7.77
N GLN A 26 -8.00 0.11 -7.36
CA GLN A 26 -8.85 1.27 -7.66
C GLN A 26 -8.29 2.57 -7.06
N ARG A 27 -7.68 2.51 -5.87
CA ARG A 27 -7.04 3.69 -5.27
C ARG A 27 -5.74 4.09 -5.96
N LYS A 28 -4.94 3.13 -6.44
CA LYS A 28 -3.77 3.45 -7.25
C LYS A 28 -4.16 4.20 -8.52
N ILE A 29 -5.24 3.78 -9.18
CA ILE A 29 -5.79 4.44 -10.37
C ILE A 29 -6.29 5.86 -10.05
N ARG A 30 -7.06 6.03 -8.97
CA ARG A 30 -7.53 7.36 -8.55
C ARG A 30 -6.39 8.31 -8.17
N PHE A 31 -5.37 7.81 -7.49
CA PHE A 31 -4.19 8.60 -7.16
C PHE A 31 -3.40 8.98 -8.41
N LYS A 32 -3.28 8.07 -9.39
CA LYS A 32 -2.68 8.38 -10.70
C LYS A 32 -3.42 9.54 -11.38
N HIS A 33 -4.75 9.46 -11.49
CA HIS A 33 -5.57 10.53 -12.08
C HIS A 33 -5.48 11.85 -11.30
N TYR A 34 -5.34 11.79 -9.97
CA TYR A 34 -5.09 12.97 -9.15
C TYR A 34 -3.76 13.63 -9.51
N LEU A 35 -2.69 12.85 -9.68
CA LEU A 35 -1.38 13.37 -10.11
C LEU A 35 -1.45 13.96 -11.53
N GLU A 36 -2.13 13.29 -12.46
CA GLU A 36 -2.35 13.79 -13.82
C GLU A 36 -3.10 15.15 -13.79
N SER A 37 -4.18 15.23 -13.01
CA SER A 37 -4.98 16.45 -12.87
C SER A 37 -4.25 17.58 -12.14
N SER A 38 -3.26 17.24 -11.31
CA SER A 38 -2.41 18.22 -10.61
C SER A 38 -1.25 18.73 -11.47
N GLY A 39 -1.12 18.27 -12.72
CA GLY A 39 -0.08 18.71 -13.65
C GLY A 39 1.28 18.04 -13.48
N TYR A 40 1.35 16.88 -12.82
CA TYR A 40 2.61 16.14 -12.72
C TYR A 40 3.03 15.57 -14.08
N ALA A 41 4.33 15.60 -14.36
CA ALA A 41 4.89 14.97 -15.56
C ALA A 41 4.64 13.45 -15.55
N ALA A 42 4.35 12.88 -16.72
CA ALA A 42 4.08 11.45 -16.87
C ALA A 42 5.24 10.58 -16.31
N SER A 43 6.49 11.00 -16.53
CA SER A 43 7.68 10.32 -15.99
C SER A 43 7.70 10.29 -14.46
N THR A 44 7.24 11.36 -13.80
CA THR A 44 7.10 11.42 -12.33
C THR A 44 6.00 10.48 -11.84
N ILE A 45 4.88 10.41 -12.56
CA ILE A 45 3.74 9.55 -12.22
C ILE A 45 4.11 8.06 -12.34
N GLU A 46 4.84 7.69 -13.38
CA GLU A 46 5.36 6.33 -13.55
C GLU A 46 6.35 5.97 -12.45
N CYS A 47 7.29 6.88 -12.17
CA CYS A 47 8.27 6.74 -11.09
C CYS A 47 7.57 6.52 -9.73
N TYR A 48 6.54 7.32 -9.42
CA TYR A 48 5.74 7.15 -8.22
C TYR A 48 4.98 5.82 -8.20
N SER A 49 4.49 5.37 -9.35
CA SER A 49 3.77 4.09 -9.48
C SER A 49 4.66 2.87 -9.23
N VAL A 50 5.95 2.96 -9.61
CA VAL A 50 6.97 1.96 -9.32
C VAL A 50 7.27 1.94 -7.82
N TYR A 51 7.55 3.11 -7.23
CA TYR A 51 7.88 3.17 -5.80
C TYR A 51 6.72 2.78 -4.88
N LEU A 52 5.50 3.16 -5.22
CA LEU A 52 4.29 2.66 -4.56
C LEU A 52 4.14 1.14 -4.69
N GLY A 53 4.66 0.55 -5.76
CA GLY A 53 4.72 -0.91 -5.93
C GLY A 53 5.49 -1.59 -4.79
N TYR A 54 6.66 -1.04 -4.39
CA TYR A 54 7.43 -1.59 -3.27
C TYR A 54 6.69 -1.45 -1.93
N PHE A 55 5.97 -0.35 -1.74
CA PHE A 55 5.14 -0.19 -0.53
C PHE A 55 3.98 -1.19 -0.50
N LEU A 56 3.29 -1.39 -1.62
CA LEU A 56 2.22 -2.40 -1.72
C LEU A 56 2.76 -3.83 -1.51
N ASP A 57 3.97 -4.13 -1.99
CA ASP A 57 4.63 -5.40 -1.71
C ASP A 57 4.92 -5.58 -0.22
N TYR A 58 5.39 -4.53 0.46
CA TYR A 58 5.56 -4.52 1.90
C TYR A 58 4.24 -4.76 2.64
N LEU A 59 3.17 -4.06 2.26
CA LEU A 59 1.85 -4.26 2.84
C LEU A 59 1.35 -5.70 2.64
N ARG A 60 1.60 -6.29 1.47
CA ARG A 60 1.29 -7.70 1.20
C ARG A 60 2.05 -8.66 2.13
N LYS A 61 3.31 -8.37 2.47
CA LYS A 61 4.12 -9.19 3.39
C LYS A 61 3.60 -9.16 4.83
N ILE A 62 3.07 -8.03 5.27
CA ILE A 62 2.44 -7.88 6.59
C ILE A 62 0.92 -8.18 6.55
N GLU A 63 0.44 -8.79 5.47
CA GLU A 63 -0.97 -9.16 5.23
C GLU A 63 -1.98 -7.99 5.26
N VAL A 64 -1.49 -6.75 5.15
CA VAL A 64 -2.32 -5.55 5.03
C VAL A 64 -2.76 -5.41 3.57
N MET A 65 -3.97 -5.88 3.28
CA MET A 65 -4.51 -5.84 1.92
C MET A 65 -5.36 -4.59 1.61
N ASP A 66 -5.70 -3.79 2.62
CA ASP A 66 -6.49 -2.56 2.48
C ASP A 66 -5.71 -1.33 2.96
N LEU A 67 -5.59 -0.32 2.10
CA LEU A 67 -4.98 0.97 2.41
C LEU A 67 -5.68 1.71 3.58
N LYS A 68 -6.95 1.42 3.89
CA LYS A 68 -7.64 1.96 5.09
C LYS A 68 -7.12 1.38 6.40
N GLN A 69 -6.55 0.18 6.35
CA GLN A 69 -5.99 -0.48 7.55
C GLN A 69 -4.55 -0.07 7.80
N VAL A 70 -3.95 0.69 6.87
CA VAL A 70 -2.61 1.23 7.08
C VAL A 70 -2.70 2.30 8.15
N THR A 71 -2.05 2.04 9.28
CA THR A 71 -1.92 3.00 10.37
C THR A 71 -0.64 3.82 10.22
N HIS A 72 -0.54 4.91 10.98
CA HIS A 72 0.70 5.68 11.07
C HIS A 72 1.90 4.82 11.52
N GLU A 73 1.64 3.81 12.35
CA GLU A 73 2.66 2.85 12.78
C GLU A 73 3.18 2.00 11.62
N THR A 74 2.29 1.50 10.75
CA THR A 74 2.69 0.77 9.53
C THR A 74 3.57 1.63 8.62
N ILE A 75 3.22 2.92 8.46
CA ILE A 75 4.01 3.86 7.66
C ILE A 75 5.38 4.09 8.31
N ARG A 76 5.43 4.25 9.64
CA ARG A 76 6.68 4.39 10.40
C ARG A 76 7.56 3.16 10.27
N SER A 77 7.00 1.96 10.37
CA SER A 77 7.73 0.70 10.18
C SER A 77 8.31 0.58 8.78
N TYR A 78 7.56 1.01 7.76
CA TYR A 78 8.08 1.08 6.39
C TYR A 78 9.18 2.13 6.24
N GLN A 79 9.05 3.29 6.88
CA GLN A 79 10.10 4.32 6.89
C GLN A 79 11.39 3.80 7.49
N LEU A 80 11.32 3.13 8.65
CA LEU A 80 12.48 2.52 9.29
C LEU A 80 13.12 1.48 8.37
N LEU A 81 12.32 0.63 7.72
CA LEU A 81 12.83 -0.35 6.75
C LEU A 81 13.54 0.31 5.57
N VAL A 82 13.00 1.40 5.02
CA VAL A 82 13.64 2.16 3.94
C VAL A 82 14.90 2.90 4.41
N MET A 83 14.91 3.39 5.64
CA MET A 83 16.09 4.04 6.23
C MET A 83 17.21 3.04 6.49
N ASP A 84 16.89 1.81 6.86
CA ASP A 84 17.83 0.71 7.13
C ASP A 84 18.41 0.08 5.85
N MET A 85 17.70 0.18 4.72
CA MET A 85 18.22 -0.31 3.44
C MET A 85 19.50 0.41 3.01
N ASP A 86 20.48 -0.35 2.51
CA ASP A 86 21.72 0.16 1.91
C ASP A 86 21.48 0.66 0.47
N ILE A 87 20.75 1.77 0.36
CA ILE A 87 20.47 2.46 -0.90
C ILE A 87 20.80 3.94 -0.75
N ALA A 88 21.05 4.62 -1.86
CA ALA A 88 21.30 6.07 -1.86
C ALA A 88 20.16 6.83 -1.15
N GLU A 89 20.52 7.86 -0.38
CA GLU A 89 19.55 8.67 0.38
C GLU A 89 18.50 9.32 -0.53
N GLU A 90 18.90 9.72 -1.74
CA GLU A 90 17.97 10.22 -2.75
C GLU A 90 16.90 9.17 -3.11
N THR A 91 17.31 7.92 -3.30
CA THR A 91 16.42 6.78 -3.57
C THR A 91 15.51 6.48 -2.37
N LYS A 92 16.01 6.64 -1.12
CA LYS A 92 15.17 6.55 0.10
C LYS A 92 14.07 7.61 0.06
N GLY A 93 14.43 8.86 -0.24
CA GLY A 93 13.49 9.96 -0.40
C GLY A 93 12.45 9.69 -1.50
N MET A 94 12.87 9.18 -2.65
CA MET A 94 11.99 8.83 -3.76
C MET A 94 11.01 7.70 -3.43
N ARG A 95 11.37 6.78 -2.53
CA ARG A 95 10.46 5.73 -2.02
C ARG A 95 9.43 6.27 -1.03
N LEU A 96 9.82 7.20 -0.16
CA LEU A 96 8.97 7.72 0.91
C LEU A 96 8.02 8.85 0.46
N ARG A 97 8.46 9.72 -0.45
CA ARG A 97 7.67 10.83 -1.01
C ARG A 97 6.30 10.41 -1.57
N PRO A 98 6.19 9.40 -2.44
CA PRO A 98 4.90 9.00 -3.01
C PRO A 98 4.00 8.34 -1.97
N VAL A 99 4.55 7.61 -0.99
CA VAL A 99 3.78 7.05 0.13
C VAL A 99 3.17 8.17 0.97
N LYS A 100 3.98 9.17 1.36
CA LYS A 100 3.49 10.35 2.08
C LYS A 100 2.38 11.06 1.30
N ARG A 101 2.59 11.36 0.01
CA ARG A 101 1.58 12.02 -0.83
C ARG A 101 0.29 11.21 -0.96
N LEU A 102 0.38 9.89 -1.07
CA LEU A 102 -0.80 9.02 -1.14
C LEU A 102 -1.64 9.14 0.14
N PHE A 103 -1.01 9.16 1.31
CA PHE A 103 -1.69 9.29 2.59
C PHE A 103 -2.18 10.70 2.87
N ASP A 104 -1.43 11.74 2.47
CA ASP A 104 -1.89 13.13 2.53
C ASP A 104 -3.19 13.28 1.70
N TRP A 105 -3.19 12.79 0.46
CA TRP A 105 -4.39 12.75 -0.40
C TRP A 105 -5.53 11.94 0.22
N PHE A 106 -5.22 10.82 0.87
CA PHE A 106 -6.23 9.97 1.52
C PHE A 106 -6.83 10.62 2.77
N ALA A 107 -6.04 11.37 3.53
CA ALA A 107 -6.46 12.11 4.72
C ALA A 107 -7.22 13.41 4.39
N GLY A 108 -7.36 13.76 3.11
CA GLY A 108 -8.00 14.99 2.67
C GLY A 108 -7.13 16.24 2.80
N TYR A 109 -5.86 16.09 3.15
CA TYR A 109 -4.88 17.16 3.06
C TYR A 109 -4.39 17.23 1.62
N ALA A 110 -4.95 18.13 0.82
CA ALA A 110 -4.48 18.34 -0.56
C ALA A 110 -3.08 19.00 -0.51
N PRO A 111 -1.97 18.30 -0.86
CA PRO A 111 -0.68 18.95 -0.89
C PRO A 111 -0.60 19.83 -2.14
N ALA A 112 -0.25 21.11 -1.95
CA ALA A 112 0.06 22.03 -3.04
C ALA A 112 1.16 21.45 -3.95
N PRO A 113 1.12 21.73 -5.27
CA PRO A 113 2.20 21.34 -6.17
C PRO A 113 3.50 22.01 -5.69
N ALA A 114 4.57 21.22 -5.65
CA ALA A 114 5.92 21.67 -5.34
C ALA A 114 6.60 22.13 -6.63
#